data_AF-W1YBB9-F1
#
_entry.id   AF-W1YBB9-F1
#
_cell.length_a   1.000
_cell.length_b   1.000
_cell.length_c   1.000
_cell.angle_alpha   90.00
_cell.angle_beta   90.00
_cell.angle_gamma   90.00
#
_symmetry.space_group_name_H-M   'P 1'
#
loop_
_entity.id
_entity.type
_entity.pdbx_description
1 polymer ?
#
loop_
_entity_poly.entity_id
_entity_poly.type
_entity_poly.pdbx_seq_one_letter_code
_entity_poly.pdbx_strand_id
1 'polypeptide(L)' 'MLGLMGAMEDEVRLIREDLDEVVELDGPCELLRGRLDGTPVVLAKCGIGKVNAALA' A
#
# COMPACT_ATOMS: atom_id res chain seq x y z
N MET A 1 1.61 -6.71 -11.92
CA MET A 1 1.32 -6.36 -10.52
C MET A 1 2.13 -5.11 -10.21
N LEU A 2 1.47 -4.06 -9.72
CA LEU A 2 2.10 -2.76 -9.43
C LEU A 2 2.23 -2.55 -7.93
N GLY A 3 3.33 -1.93 -7.48
CA GLY A 3 3.52 -1.50 -6.10
C GLY A 3 3.26 0.00 -5.98
N LEU A 4 2.41 0.39 -5.04
CA LEU A 4 2.13 1.77 -4.67
C LEU A 4 2.59 1.97 -3.23
N MET A 5 3.35 3.01 -2.95
CA MET A 5 3.89 3.26 -1.62
C MET A 5 3.63 4.71 -1.19
N GLY A 6 3.12 4.88 0.01
CA GLY A 6 3.01 6.17 0.69
C GLY A 6 3.57 6.08 2.11
N ALA A 7 4.10 7.18 2.61
CA ALA A 7 4.66 7.27 3.95
C ALA A 7 3.58 7.57 5.00
N MET A 8 2.57 8.36 4.64
CA MET A 8 1.53 8.83 5.54
C MET A 8 0.14 8.34 5.12
N GLU A 9 -0.80 8.25 6.08
CA GLU A 9 -2.18 7.84 5.81
C GLU A 9 -2.84 8.74 4.74
N ASP A 10 -2.63 10.05 4.83
CA ASP A 10 -3.18 11.03 3.88
C ASP A 10 -2.69 10.82 2.43
N GLU A 11 -1.53 10.17 2.23
CA GLU A 11 -0.99 9.88 0.91
C GLU A 11 -1.60 8.62 0.30
N VAL A 12 -2.09 7.69 1.12
CA VAL A 12 -2.61 6.38 0.68
C VAL A 12 -4.13 6.25 0.78
N ARG A 13 -4.80 7.12 1.57
CA ARG A 13 -6.22 6.99 1.91
C ARG A 13 -7.12 6.83 0.69
N LEU A 14 -7.02 7.72 -0.30
CA LEU A 14 -7.87 7.69 -1.49
C LEU A 14 -7.65 6.42 -2.31
N ILE A 15 -6.38 6.01 -2.49
CA ILE A 15 -6.04 4.78 -3.21
C ILE A 15 -6.61 3.57 -2.48
N ARG A 16 -6.51 3.54 -1.15
CA ARG A 16 -7.04 2.46 -0.30
C ARG A 16 -8.56 2.35 -0.41
N GLU A 17 -9.27 3.48 -0.40
CA GLU A 17 -10.74 3.53 -0.52
C GLU A 17 -11.23 3.01 -1.88
N ASP A 18 -10.43 3.19 -2.94
CA ASP A 18 -10.73 2.74 -4.30
C ASP A 18 -10.29 1.28 -4.58
N LEU A 19 -9.69 0.57 -3.61
CA LEU A 19 -9.27 -0.82 -3.81
C LEU A 19 -10.45 -1.80 -3.73
N ASP A 20 -10.52 -2.67 -4.74
CA ASP A 20 -11.36 -3.86 -4.73
C ASP A 20 -10.58 -5.09 -4.23
N GLU A 21 -11.31 -6.11 -3.75
CA GLU A 21 -10.75 -7.42 -3.35
C GLU A 21 -9.60 -7.32 -2.32
N VAL A 22 -9.73 -6.40 -1.36
CA VAL A 22 -8.68 -6.08 -0.38
C VAL A 22 -8.34 -7.28 0.50
N VAL A 23 -7.04 -7.59 0.58
CA VAL A 23 -6.44 -8.60 1.46
C VAL A 23 -5.24 -7.97 2.16
N GLU A 24 -5.21 -8.04 3.49
CA GLU A 24 -4.03 -7.67 4.29
C GLU A 24 -2.92 -8.71 4.11
N LEU A 25 -1.68 -8.24 3.98
CA LEU A 25 -0.50 -9.08 3.88
C LEU A 25 0.39 -8.88 5.10
N ASP A 26 1.00 -9.98 5.56
CA ASP A 26 2.03 -9.90 6.59
C ASP A 26 3.29 -9.20 6.04
N GLY A 27 3.83 -8.27 6.82
CA GLY A 27 5.01 -7.52 6.43
C GLY A 27 5.55 -6.59 7.52
N PRO A 28 6.67 -5.92 7.25
CA PRO A 28 7.28 -4.96 8.18
C PRO A 28 6.50 -3.64 8.28
N CYS A 29 5.51 -3.44 7.41
CA CYS A 29 4.59 -2.30 7.41
C CYS A 29 3.18 -2.77 6.99
N GLU A 30 2.24 -1.83 6.95
CA GLU A 30 0.87 -2.11 6.49
C GLU A 30 0.88 -2.34 4.98
N LEU A 31 0.56 -3.57 4.57
CA LEU A 31 0.51 -4.01 3.19
C LEU A 31 -0.89 -4.51 2.83
N LEU A 32 -1.45 -3.95 1.76
CA LEU A 32 -2.75 -4.31 1.23
C LEU A 32 -2.60 -4.77 -0.21
N ARG A 33 -3.08 -5.98 -0.52
CA ARG A 33 -3.24 -6.44 -1.90
C ARG A 33 -4.68 -6.20 -2.33
N GLY A 34 -4.87 -5.70 -3.54
CA GLY A 34 -6.20 -5.55 -4.12
C GLY A 34 -6.14 -5.36 -5.63
N ARG A 35 -7.22 -4.81 -6.17
CA ARG A 35 -7.30 -4.35 -7.55
C ARG A 35 -7.70 -2.88 -7.57
N LEU A 36 -7.06 -2.11 -8.44
CA LEU A 36 -7.43 -0.74 -8.76
C LEU A 36 -7.76 -0.69 -10.24
N ASP A 37 -9.00 -0.34 -10.59
CA ASP A 37 -9.51 -0.39 -11.98
C ASP A 37 -9.21 -1.73 -12.68
N GLY A 38 -9.42 -2.83 -11.96
CA GLY A 38 -9.14 -4.19 -12.43
C GLY A 38 -7.65 -4.56 -12.49
N THR A 39 -6.74 -3.62 -12.25
CA THR A 39 -5.29 -3.86 -12.24
C THR A 39 -4.84 -4.38 -10.86
N PRO A 40 -4.14 -5.53 -10.78
CA PRO A 40 -3.63 -6.03 -9.51
C PRO A 40 -2.53 -5.13 -8.92
N VAL A 41 -2.75 -4.66 -7.69
CA VAL A 41 -1.84 -3.76 -6.97
C VAL A 41 -1.53 -4.26 -5.56
N VAL A 42 -0.37 -3.84 -5.05
CA VAL A 42 -0.03 -3.88 -3.62
C VAL A 42 0.21 -2.45 -3.16
N LEU A 43 -0.54 -2.01 -2.16
CA LEU A 43 -0.42 -0.71 -1.51
C LEU A 43 0.31 -0.88 -0.18
N ALA A 44 1.40 -0.14 0.01
CA ALA A 44 2.20 -0.12 1.23
C ALA A 44 2.12 1.24 1.92
N LYS A 45 1.81 1.25 3.23
CA LYS A 45 2.03 2.43 4.08
C LYS A 45 3.33 2.26 4.86
N CYS A 46 4.43 2.71 4.28
CA CYS A 46 5.78 2.39 4.77
C CYS A 46 6.21 3.20 6.00
N GLY A 47 5.60 4.37 6.25
CA GLY A 47 6.03 5.29 7.30
C GLY A 47 7.13 6.26 6.82
N ILE A 48 7.33 7.35 7.56
CA ILE A 48 8.28 8.41 7.18
C ILE A 48 9.73 7.94 7.41
N GLY A 49 10.61 8.24 6.45
CA GLY A 49 12.06 8.12 6.61
C GLY A 49 12.68 7.03 5.74
N LYS A 50 13.98 7.20 5.44
CA LYS A 50 14.69 6.34 4.48
C LYS A 50 14.80 4.87 4.90
N VAL A 51 14.89 4.60 6.21
CA VAL A 51 14.97 3.23 6.74
C VAL A 51 13.63 2.52 6.57
N ASN A 52 12.53 3.22 6.88
CA ASN A 52 11.18 2.70 6.74
C ASN A 52 10.83 2.38 5.28
N ALA A 53 11.12 3.32 4.37
CA ALA A 53 10.95 3.10 2.94
C ALA A 53 11.83 1.96 2.37
N ALA A 54 12.98 1.67 3.00
CA ALA A 54 13.85 0.57 2.59
C ALA A 54 13.44 -0.80 3.15
N LEU A 55 12.66 -0.83 4.24
CA LEU A 55 12.14 -2.05 4.83
C LEU A 55 10.86 -2.55 4.14
N ALA A 56 10.08 -1.63 3.58
CA ALA A 56 8.76 -1.88 3.01
C ALA A 56 8.80 -2.68 1.68
#